data_AF-A0A661GYT4-F1
#
_entry.id   AF-A0A661GYT4-F1
#
_cell.length_a   1.000
_cell.length_b   1.000
_cell.length_c   1.000
_cell.angle_alpha   90.00
_cell.angle_beta   90.00
_cell.angle_gamma   90.00
#
_symmetry.space_group_name_H-M   'P 1'
#
loop_
_entity.id
_entity.type
_entity.pdbx_description
1 polymer ?
#
loop_
_entity_poly.entity_id
_entity_poly.type
_entity_poly.pdbx_seq_one_letter_code
_entity_poly.pdbx_strand_id
1 'polypeptide(L)'
;MKTLNKSLLSVAIIAATTVLSAEAATDAERIRLLEEQLSQQKAMMQQQQRMLESMNVELKRLKVGEPGTVVTTPTTQVATAEKMPVVVTGDELKTSPLDALSVNIYGFVMADAIYDFKRVDPNWDDTLRVTTIPTQDGAYGKDGDAVFGVRQSRLGIKGNYGEDITFMLESELFGVGGDEGQTTPRLRHAWATYKNLGAGQTWSNFMDIDIFPNTIDYWGPTGMVFYRNKQLRYTFPLGEDE
;
A
#
# COMPACT_ATOMS: atom_id res chain seq x y z
N MET A 1 -3.22 1.34 53.53
CA MET A 1 -2.14 0.56 52.88
C MET A 1 -2.74 -0.34 51.80
N LYS A 2 -2.57 0.01 50.52
CA LYS A 2 -2.60 -0.92 49.39
C LYS A 2 -1.71 -0.30 48.31
N THR A 3 -0.51 -0.85 48.16
CA THR A 3 0.55 -0.37 47.28
C THR A 3 0.30 -0.81 45.84
N LEU A 4 0.36 0.18 44.94
CA LEU A 4 0.59 0.02 43.50
C LEU A 4 1.85 -0.78 43.23
N ASN A 5 1.83 -1.66 42.22
CA ASN A 5 3.03 -2.11 41.52
C ASN A 5 3.03 -1.59 40.09
N LYS A 6 4.21 -1.08 39.71
CA LYS A 6 4.53 -0.32 38.49
C LYS A 6 4.94 -1.23 37.34
N SER A 7 4.69 -0.73 36.12
CA SER A 7 5.54 -0.76 34.93
C SER A 7 6.07 -2.11 34.41
N LEU A 8 5.74 -2.43 33.16
CA LEU A 8 6.69 -2.96 32.18
C LEU A 8 6.16 -2.64 30.76
N LEU A 9 6.85 -1.71 30.10
CA LEU A 9 6.78 -1.41 28.67
C LEU A 9 7.98 -2.13 28.04
N SER A 10 7.81 -3.01 27.05
CA SER A 10 8.85 -3.41 26.08
C SER A 10 8.33 -4.33 24.97
N VAL A 11 8.32 -3.76 23.77
CA VAL A 11 8.43 -4.30 22.39
C VAL A 11 8.88 -5.77 22.21
N ALA A 12 8.14 -6.53 21.37
CA ALA A 12 8.64 -7.56 20.43
C ALA A 12 7.46 -8.03 19.54
N ILE A 13 7.34 -7.61 18.27
CA ILE A 13 7.77 -8.34 17.06
C ILE A 13 7.82 -9.87 17.28
N ILE A 14 6.91 -10.63 16.63
CA ILE A 14 7.22 -11.68 15.63
C ILE A 14 5.98 -12.57 15.35
N ALA A 15 5.75 -12.73 14.04
CA ALA A 15 5.18 -13.84 13.26
C ALA A 15 3.74 -14.32 13.49
N ALA A 16 2.96 -14.07 12.44
CA ALA A 16 1.94 -14.97 11.96
C ALA A 16 2.48 -16.41 11.83
N THR A 17 1.96 -17.31 12.64
CA THR A 17 2.09 -18.76 12.44
C THR A 17 0.92 -19.24 11.58
N THR A 18 1.10 -19.27 10.27
CA THR A 18 0.29 -20.14 9.42
C THR A 18 0.78 -21.57 9.60
N VAL A 19 -0.08 -22.39 10.19
CA VAL A 19 0.10 -23.84 10.30
C VAL A 19 -0.10 -24.43 8.90
N LEU A 20 0.97 -24.95 8.31
CA LEU A 20 0.86 -26.01 7.30
C LEU A 20 1.33 -27.31 7.94
N SER A 21 0.39 -28.24 8.10
CA SER A 21 0.67 -29.65 8.34
C SER A 21 1.22 -30.27 7.06
N ALA A 22 2.38 -30.90 7.14
CA ALA A 22 2.84 -31.92 6.20
C ALA A 22 3.71 -32.93 6.96
N GLU A 23 3.50 -34.20 6.64
CA GLU A 23 3.87 -35.39 7.40
C GLU A 23 5.38 -35.62 7.54
N ALA A 24 5.76 -36.17 8.70
CA ALA A 24 6.92 -37.03 8.98
C ALA A 24 8.17 -36.92 8.08
N ALA A 25 8.84 -35.77 8.09
CA ALA A 25 10.29 -35.72 7.90
C ALA A 25 10.94 -35.95 9.27
N THR A 26 11.92 -36.84 9.36
CA THR A 26 12.61 -37.11 10.63
C THR A 26 13.15 -35.82 11.24
N ASP A 27 13.17 -35.68 12.57
CA ASP A 27 13.63 -34.42 13.24
C ASP A 27 14.99 -33.93 12.72
N ALA A 28 15.86 -34.85 12.29
CA ALA A 28 17.14 -34.57 11.67
C ALA A 28 17.03 -33.84 10.30
N GLU A 29 16.07 -34.20 9.45
CA GLU A 29 15.83 -33.52 8.17
C GLU A 29 15.25 -32.12 8.36
N ARG A 30 14.36 -31.94 9.35
CA ARG A 30 13.81 -30.64 9.70
C ARG A 30 14.88 -29.70 10.25
N ILE A 31 15.78 -30.19 11.10
CA ILE A 31 16.92 -29.42 11.61
C ILE A 31 17.84 -29.00 10.46
N ARG A 32 18.17 -29.92 9.54
CA ARG A 32 19.02 -29.60 8.39
C ARG A 32 18.42 -28.52 7.49
N LEU A 33 17.10 -28.60 7.24
CA LEU A 33 16.37 -27.59 6.45
C LEU A 33 16.36 -26.22 7.17
N LEU A 34 16.16 -26.22 8.48
CA LEU A 34 16.17 -25.00 9.29
C LEU A 34 17.57 -24.36 9.35
N GLU A 35 18.63 -25.16 9.46
CA GLU A 35 20.02 -24.69 9.41
C GLU A 35 20.36 -24.08 8.04
N GLU A 36 19.87 -24.70 6.96
CA GLU A 36 20.05 -24.20 5.60
C GLU A 36 19.32 -22.86 5.39
N GLN A 37 18.06 -22.77 5.84
CA GLN A 37 17.29 -21.51 5.84
C GLN A 37 17.97 -20.41 6.67
N LEU A 38 18.49 -20.75 7.85
CA LEU A 38 19.20 -19.80 8.71
C LEU A 38 20.49 -19.29 8.03
N SER A 39 21.22 -20.17 7.34
CA SER A 39 22.43 -19.80 6.59
C SER A 39 22.11 -18.84 5.45
N GLN A 40 21.01 -19.10 4.73
CA GLN A 40 20.54 -18.26 3.63
C GLN A 40 20.10 -16.89 4.13
N GLN A 41 19.38 -16.86 5.25
CA GLN A 41 18.95 -15.61 5.89
C GLN A 41 20.15 -14.79 6.39
N LYS A 42 21.18 -15.44 6.95
CA LYS A 42 22.41 -14.78 7.38
C LYS A 42 23.18 -14.18 6.20
N ALA A 43 23.26 -14.89 5.08
CA ALA A 43 23.88 -14.38 3.85
C ALA A 43 23.12 -13.15 3.31
N MET A 44 21.79 -13.19 3.33
CA MET A 44 20.94 -12.04 2.94
C MET A 44 21.17 -10.82 3.84
N MET A 45 21.27 -11.03 5.16
CA MET A 45 21.57 -9.94 6.09
C MET A 45 22.95 -9.31 5.83
N GLN A 46 23.98 -10.12 5.56
CA GLN A 46 25.30 -9.61 5.22
C GLN A 46 25.29 -8.83 3.90
N GLN A 47 24.48 -9.25 2.92
CA GLN A 47 24.30 -8.51 1.67
C GLN A 47 23.61 -7.16 1.90
N GLN A 48 22.56 -7.12 2.73
CA GLN A 48 21.89 -5.87 3.11
C GLN A 48 22.85 -4.91 3.83
N GLN A 49 23.70 -5.43 4.71
CA GLN A 49 24.67 -4.61 5.43
C GLN A 49 25.73 -4.01 4.49
N ARG A 50 26.22 -4.78 3.51
CA ARG A 50 27.13 -4.28 2.46
C ARG A 50 26.45 -3.21 1.59
N MET A 51 25.17 -3.37 1.29
CA MET A 51 24.39 -2.38 0.53
C MET A 51 24.21 -1.07 1.33
N LEU A 52 23.96 -1.16 2.63
CA LEU A 52 23.90 0.02 3.51
C LEU A 52 25.25 0.73 3.61
N GLU A 53 26.35 -0.02 3.67
CA GLU A 53 27.69 0.56 3.62
C GLU A 53 27.96 1.27 2.30
N SER A 54 27.61 0.68 1.15
CA SER A 54 27.79 1.32 -0.16
C SER A 54 26.92 2.59 -0.30
N MET A 55 25.67 2.55 0.16
CA MET A 55 24.79 3.72 0.17
C MET A 55 25.33 4.83 1.09
N ASN A 56 25.88 4.47 2.26
CA ASN A 56 26.49 5.46 3.16
C ASN A 56 27.75 6.11 2.58
N VAL A 57 28.53 5.37 1.80
CA VAL A 57 29.68 5.94 1.06
C VAL A 57 29.20 6.89 -0.03
N GLU A 58 28.14 6.54 -0.75
CA GLU A 58 27.55 7.41 -1.78
C GLU A 58 26.91 8.68 -1.19
N LEU A 59 26.18 8.56 -0.08
CA LEU A 59 25.62 9.70 0.64
C LEU A 59 26.71 10.62 1.19
N LYS A 60 27.83 10.07 1.68
CA LYS A 60 29.00 10.88 2.08
C LYS A 60 29.65 11.59 0.89
N ARG A 61 29.74 10.94 -0.28
CA ARG A 61 30.23 11.58 -1.51
C ARG A 61 29.33 12.72 -1.98
N LEU A 62 28.01 12.52 -1.96
CA LEU A 62 27.03 13.55 -2.32
C LEU A 62 27.02 14.72 -1.32
N LYS A 63 27.25 14.45 -0.03
CA LYS A 63 27.29 15.48 1.03
C LYS A 63 28.58 16.31 1.05
N VAL A 64 29.66 15.84 0.41
CA VAL A 64 30.96 16.54 0.35
C VAL A 64 31.08 17.45 -0.88
N GLY A 65 30.11 17.43 -1.81
CA GLY A 65 29.99 18.48 -2.82
C GLY A 65 31.19 18.64 -3.75
N GLU A 66 31.82 17.53 -4.16
CA GLU A 66 32.80 17.55 -5.26
C GLU A 66 32.13 17.32 -6.63
N PRO A 67 32.45 18.12 -7.66
CA PRO A 67 31.80 18.02 -8.97
C PRO A 67 32.37 16.86 -9.79
N GLY A 68 31.50 15.92 -10.17
CA GLY A 68 31.81 14.77 -11.01
C GLY A 68 31.32 14.95 -12.45
N THR A 69 32.29 15.14 -13.34
CA THR A 69 32.31 15.15 -14.81
C THR A 69 31.25 14.30 -15.53
N VAL A 70 30.70 14.89 -16.60
CA VAL A 70 29.90 14.23 -17.65
C VAL A 70 30.68 13.05 -18.23
N VAL A 71 30.16 11.83 -18.07
CA VAL A 71 30.65 10.65 -18.81
C VAL A 71 29.64 10.33 -19.90
N THR A 72 30.11 10.54 -21.13
CA THR A 72 29.51 10.18 -22.41
C THR A 72 29.24 8.68 -22.52
N THR A 73 28.01 8.34 -22.88
CA THR A 73 27.59 7.00 -23.33
C THR A 73 28.16 6.73 -24.72
N PRO A 74 28.96 5.66 -24.95
CA PRO A 74 29.24 5.19 -26.29
C PRO A 74 28.05 4.36 -26.78
N THR A 75 27.40 4.83 -27.84
CA THR A 75 26.61 4.01 -28.75
C THR A 75 27.49 2.89 -29.30
N THR A 76 27.08 1.63 -29.16
CA THR A 76 27.60 0.54 -29.99
C THR A 76 26.46 -0.31 -30.49
N GLN A 77 26.50 -0.47 -31.80
CA GLN A 77 25.55 -1.11 -32.70
C GLN A 77 25.33 -2.58 -32.33
N VAL A 78 24.07 -3.02 -32.34
CA VAL A 78 23.75 -4.45 -32.35
C VAL A 78 23.77 -4.91 -33.80
N ALA A 79 24.86 -5.59 -34.16
CA ALA A 79 25.00 -6.28 -35.44
C ALA A 79 24.07 -7.50 -35.48
N THR A 80 23.42 -7.65 -36.63
CA THR A 80 22.63 -8.80 -37.07
C THR A 80 23.49 -10.06 -37.13
N ALA A 81 23.02 -11.18 -36.56
CA ALA A 81 23.53 -12.51 -36.87
C ALA A 81 22.37 -13.51 -36.91
N GLU A 82 22.42 -14.34 -37.95
CA GLU A 82 21.32 -15.08 -38.56
C GLU A 82 20.89 -16.35 -37.79
N LYS A 83 19.67 -16.78 -38.12
CA LYS A 83 19.01 -18.01 -37.65
C LYS A 83 19.75 -19.27 -38.10
N MET A 84 19.77 -20.29 -37.23
CA MET A 84 19.58 -21.68 -37.66
C MET A 84 18.50 -22.36 -36.80
N PRO A 85 17.70 -23.28 -37.38
CA PRO A 85 16.42 -23.70 -36.82
C PRO A 85 16.61 -24.89 -35.88
N VAL A 86 15.96 -24.83 -34.72
CA VAL A 86 15.71 -26.01 -33.91
C VAL A 86 14.21 -26.29 -34.00
N VAL A 87 13.88 -27.23 -34.90
CA VAL A 87 12.57 -27.88 -34.90
C VAL A 87 12.55 -28.82 -33.70
N VAL A 88 11.79 -28.46 -32.68
CA VAL A 88 11.23 -29.42 -31.72
C VAL A 88 9.73 -29.31 -31.83
N THR A 89 9.16 -30.18 -32.66
CA THR A 89 7.78 -30.64 -32.52
C THR A 89 7.64 -31.33 -31.17
N GLY A 90 6.76 -30.84 -30.30
CA GLY A 90 6.41 -31.53 -29.06
C GLY A 90 5.73 -30.63 -28.03
N ASP A 91 4.40 -30.71 -27.99
CA ASP A 91 3.44 -30.28 -26.96
C ASP A 91 3.33 -28.80 -26.57
N GLU A 92 2.07 -28.35 -26.63
CA GLU A 92 1.59 -27.05 -26.15
C GLU A 92 2.09 -26.78 -24.73
N LEU A 93 2.89 -25.72 -24.58
CA LEU A 93 3.20 -25.13 -23.29
C LEU A 93 1.88 -24.67 -22.65
N LYS A 94 1.43 -25.42 -21.64
CA LYS A 94 0.52 -24.90 -20.62
C LYS A 94 1.26 -23.79 -19.89
N THR A 95 1.07 -22.55 -20.34
CA THR A 95 1.51 -21.35 -19.63
C THR A 95 1.00 -21.43 -18.19
N SER A 96 1.87 -21.17 -17.22
CA SER A 96 1.45 -21.16 -15.82
C SER A 96 0.33 -20.12 -15.67
N PRO A 97 -0.75 -20.37 -14.89
CA PRO A 97 -1.77 -19.36 -14.61
C PRO A 97 -1.17 -18.04 -14.07
N LEU A 98 0.03 -18.12 -13.47
CA LEU A 98 0.76 -16.97 -12.97
C LEU A 98 1.38 -16.10 -14.08
N ASP A 99 1.61 -16.63 -15.28
CA ASP A 99 2.19 -15.88 -16.40
C ASP A 99 1.22 -14.80 -16.91
N ALA A 100 -0.09 -15.01 -16.72
CA ALA A 100 -1.14 -14.05 -17.05
C ALA A 100 -1.37 -13.01 -15.94
N LEU A 101 -0.74 -13.15 -14.77
CA LEU A 101 -0.99 -12.31 -13.60
C LEU A 101 -0.03 -11.12 -13.57
N SER A 102 -0.58 -9.91 -13.62
CA SER A 102 0.14 -8.66 -13.37
C SER A 102 -0.31 -8.04 -12.06
N VAL A 103 0.63 -7.71 -11.17
CA VAL A 103 0.36 -7.14 -9.84
C VAL A 103 1.17 -5.87 -9.64
N ASN A 104 0.50 -4.82 -9.21
CA ASN A 104 1.08 -3.57 -8.78
C ASN A 104 0.67 -3.29 -7.32
N ILE A 105 1.67 -3.19 -6.45
CA ILE A 105 1.49 -2.74 -5.07
C ILE A 105 1.74 -1.23 -5.05
N TYR A 106 0.80 -0.48 -4.49
CA TYR A 106 0.87 0.97 -4.41
C TYR A 106 0.38 1.47 -3.06
N GLY A 107 0.63 2.74 -2.76
CA GLY A 107 0.24 3.33 -1.50
C GLY A 107 1.18 4.45 -1.09
N PHE A 108 0.97 4.95 0.11
CA PHE A 108 1.81 5.97 0.73
C PHE A 108 1.68 5.93 2.25
N VAL A 109 2.73 6.35 2.92
CA VAL A 109 2.68 6.72 4.35
C VAL A 109 2.53 8.22 4.41
N MET A 110 1.56 8.70 5.18
CA MET A 110 1.32 10.12 5.38
C MET A 110 1.39 10.42 6.87
N ALA A 111 2.08 11.50 7.21
CA ALA A 111 2.08 12.08 8.54
C ALA A 111 1.54 13.50 8.45
N ASP A 112 0.57 13.82 9.29
CA ASP A 112 -0.10 15.11 9.35
C ASP A 112 0.17 15.79 10.70
N ALA A 113 0.20 17.12 10.68
CA ALA A 113 0.34 17.97 11.84
C ALA A 113 -0.62 19.15 11.65
N ILE A 114 -1.58 19.26 12.55
CA ILE A 114 -2.69 20.22 12.45
C ILE A 114 -2.75 21.00 13.75
N TYR A 115 -2.98 22.32 13.63
CA TYR A 115 -3.30 23.16 14.77
C TYR A 115 -4.69 23.76 14.57
N ASP A 116 -5.62 23.36 15.42
CA ASP A 116 -6.99 23.84 15.40
C ASP A 116 -7.17 24.97 16.41
N PHE A 117 -7.45 26.17 15.91
CA PHE A 117 -7.73 27.34 16.76
C PHE A 117 -9.08 27.21 17.48
N LYS A 118 -10.07 26.56 16.85
CA LYS A 118 -11.44 26.43 17.34
C LYS A 118 -11.87 24.98 17.29
N ARG A 119 -11.67 24.32 18.43
CA ARG A 119 -11.71 22.88 18.55
C ARG A 119 -13.00 22.27 17.98
N VAL A 120 -12.85 21.39 16.99
CA VAL A 120 -13.92 20.52 16.48
C VAL A 120 -14.06 19.23 17.30
N ASP A 121 -14.98 18.35 16.90
CA ASP A 121 -15.12 17.02 17.51
C ASP A 121 -13.78 16.26 17.52
N PRO A 122 -13.29 15.80 18.69
CA PRO A 122 -12.01 15.09 18.82
C PRO A 122 -11.89 13.79 18.03
N ASN A 123 -13.00 13.20 17.54
CA ASN A 123 -12.93 12.03 16.68
C ASN A 123 -12.62 12.38 15.21
N TRP A 124 -12.67 13.67 14.87
CA TRP A 124 -12.59 14.24 13.54
C TRP A 124 -11.63 15.45 13.50
N ASP A 125 -10.74 15.58 14.47
CA ASP A 125 -9.83 16.71 14.65
C ASP A 125 -8.67 16.75 13.64
N ASP A 126 -8.46 15.65 12.91
CA ASP A 126 -7.49 15.52 11.82
C ASP A 126 -8.07 15.78 10.42
N THR A 127 -9.32 16.27 10.34
CA THR A 127 -9.97 16.59 9.06
C THR A 127 -11.10 17.62 9.18
N LEU A 128 -11.39 18.36 8.11
CA LEU A 128 -12.48 19.32 8.09
C LEU A 128 -13.83 18.66 7.77
N ARG A 129 -14.49 18.14 8.80
CA ARG A 129 -15.89 17.68 8.69
C ARG A 129 -16.85 18.78 9.15
N VAL A 130 -17.51 19.47 8.23
CA VAL A 130 -18.37 20.63 8.58
C VAL A 130 -19.48 20.31 9.60
N THR A 131 -19.98 19.08 9.64
CA THR A 131 -21.00 18.66 10.62
C THR A 131 -20.48 18.51 12.05
N THR A 132 -19.17 18.55 12.28
CA THR A 132 -18.53 18.44 13.60
C THR A 132 -18.10 19.80 14.17
N ILE A 133 -18.40 20.89 13.46
CA ILE A 133 -18.16 22.25 13.94
C ILE A 133 -19.16 22.52 15.08
N PRO A 134 -18.68 22.88 16.29
CA PRO A 134 -19.56 23.15 17.41
C PRO A 134 -20.43 24.38 17.15
N THR A 135 -21.71 24.29 17.50
CA THR A 135 -22.65 25.43 17.47
C THR A 135 -22.76 26.17 18.80
N GLN A 136 -22.14 25.63 19.86
CA GLN A 136 -22.09 26.19 21.20
C GLN A 136 -20.65 26.16 21.71
N ASP A 137 -20.23 27.25 22.36
CA ASP A 137 -18.89 27.37 22.92
C ASP A 137 -18.63 26.28 23.97
N GLY A 138 -17.44 25.69 23.93
CA GLY A 138 -17.00 24.70 24.92
C GLY A 138 -17.55 23.29 24.73
N ALA A 139 -18.34 23.01 23.68
CA ALA A 139 -18.92 21.69 23.43
C ALA A 139 -17.86 20.56 23.37
N TYR A 140 -16.65 20.88 22.89
CA TYR A 140 -15.52 19.96 22.78
C TYR A 140 -14.32 20.34 23.68
N GLY A 141 -14.55 21.21 24.67
CA GLY A 141 -13.51 21.73 25.55
C GLY A 141 -12.99 23.09 25.12
N LYS A 142 -11.76 23.44 25.52
CA LYS A 142 -11.16 24.74 25.23
C LYS A 142 -10.59 24.78 23.80
N ASP A 143 -10.58 26.00 23.25
CA ASP A 143 -9.92 26.33 21.99
C ASP A 143 -8.41 26.06 22.03
N GLY A 144 -7.86 25.74 20.86
CA GLY A 144 -6.45 25.36 20.69
C GLY A 144 -6.24 23.86 20.87
N ASP A 145 -6.00 23.15 19.76
CA ASP A 145 -5.62 21.75 19.76
C ASP A 145 -4.48 21.48 18.76
N ALA A 146 -3.54 20.63 19.14
CA ALA A 146 -2.41 20.24 18.29
C ALA A 146 -2.49 18.74 18.02
N VAL A 147 -2.81 18.39 16.78
CA VAL A 147 -3.08 17.03 16.34
C VAL A 147 -1.93 16.55 15.47
N PHE A 148 -1.51 15.30 15.69
CA PHE A 148 -0.54 14.62 14.86
C PHE A 148 -1.06 13.24 14.52
N GLY A 149 -1.16 12.96 13.22
CA GLY A 149 -1.78 11.75 12.72
C GLY A 149 -0.93 11.03 11.68
N VAL A 150 -1.25 9.76 11.49
CA VAL A 150 -0.82 8.96 10.32
C VAL A 150 -2.00 8.24 9.67
N ARG A 151 -3.23 8.58 10.08
CA ARG A 151 -4.48 7.87 9.77
C ARG A 151 -4.76 7.84 8.27
N GLN A 152 -4.28 8.83 7.52
CA GLN A 152 -4.43 8.89 6.07
C GLN A 152 -3.52 7.92 5.29
N SER A 153 -2.59 7.24 5.94
CA SER A 153 -1.71 6.26 5.30
C SER A 153 -2.50 5.15 4.61
N ARG A 154 -2.06 4.77 3.41
CA ARG A 154 -2.82 3.92 2.49
C ARG A 154 -1.94 2.86 1.84
N LEU A 155 -2.51 1.69 1.65
CA LEU A 155 -1.90 0.58 0.94
C LEU A 155 -2.93 -0.09 0.04
N GLY A 156 -2.53 -0.40 -1.19
CA GLY A 156 -3.36 -1.07 -2.16
C GLY A 156 -2.57 -2.00 -3.07
N ILE A 157 -3.31 -2.93 -3.66
CA ILE A 157 -2.86 -3.85 -4.67
C ILE A 157 -3.85 -3.74 -5.82
N LYS A 158 -3.36 -3.51 -7.03
CA LYS A 158 -4.18 -3.57 -8.25
C LYS A 158 -3.46 -4.38 -9.29
N GLY A 159 -4.20 -4.92 -10.24
CA GLY A 159 -3.59 -5.81 -11.21
C GLY A 159 -4.58 -6.33 -12.24
N ASN A 160 -4.05 -7.15 -13.13
CA ASN A 160 -4.80 -7.79 -14.18
C ASN A 160 -4.51 -9.30 -14.18
N TYR A 161 -5.49 -10.08 -14.60
CA TYR A 161 -5.31 -11.48 -14.94
C TYR A 161 -5.73 -11.67 -16.40
N GLY A 162 -4.75 -11.89 -17.28
CA GLY A 162 -4.93 -11.77 -18.72
C GLY A 162 -5.38 -10.36 -19.12
N GLU A 163 -6.07 -10.26 -20.26
CA GLU A 163 -6.59 -8.99 -20.79
C GLU A 163 -7.99 -8.65 -20.24
N ASP A 164 -8.71 -9.65 -19.73
CA ASP A 164 -10.14 -9.53 -19.46
C ASP A 164 -10.46 -9.21 -18.00
N ILE A 165 -9.58 -9.53 -17.06
CA ILE A 165 -9.84 -9.37 -15.62
C ILE A 165 -8.97 -8.28 -15.04
N THR A 166 -9.58 -7.29 -14.39
CA THR A 166 -8.86 -6.33 -13.54
C THR A 166 -9.31 -6.48 -12.10
N PHE A 167 -8.43 -6.21 -11.15
CA PHE A 167 -8.78 -6.23 -9.73
C PHE A 167 -8.08 -5.11 -8.97
N MET A 168 -8.70 -4.69 -7.87
CA MET A 168 -8.19 -3.69 -6.95
C MET A 168 -8.64 -4.00 -5.52
N LEU A 169 -7.67 -4.04 -4.62
CA LEU A 169 -7.86 -4.12 -3.18
C LEU A 169 -7.12 -2.94 -2.55
N GLU A 170 -7.80 -2.10 -1.79
CA GLU A 170 -7.20 -0.93 -1.15
C GLU A 170 -7.71 -0.75 0.28
N SER A 171 -6.80 -0.46 1.20
CA SER A 171 -7.07 -0.19 2.61
C SER A 171 -6.33 1.07 3.08
N GLU A 172 -6.89 1.77 4.06
CA GLU A 172 -6.25 2.89 4.75
C GLU A 172 -6.46 2.81 6.27
N LEU A 173 -5.76 3.64 7.04
CA LEU A 173 -5.83 3.61 8.52
C LEU A 173 -6.84 4.60 9.12
N PHE A 174 -7.78 5.10 8.31
CA PHE A 174 -8.71 6.13 8.71
C PHE A 174 -10.04 5.53 9.19
N GLY A 175 -10.18 5.41 10.51
CA GLY A 175 -11.39 4.90 11.16
C GLY A 175 -12.59 5.83 11.00
N VAL A 176 -13.78 5.24 10.74
CA VAL A 176 -15.07 5.93 10.64
C VAL A 176 -16.20 5.06 11.23
N GLY A 177 -17.39 5.61 11.45
CA GLY A 177 -18.53 4.87 11.99
C GLY A 177 -18.28 4.42 13.44
N GLY A 178 -18.13 3.13 13.67
CA GLY A 178 -17.81 2.60 15.01
C GLY A 178 -16.38 2.91 15.47
N ASP A 179 -15.49 3.20 14.54
CA ASP A 179 -14.05 3.40 14.78
C ASP A 179 -13.63 4.88 14.58
N GLU A 180 -14.55 5.83 14.69
CA GLU A 180 -14.23 7.27 14.58
C GLU A 180 -13.15 7.68 15.59
N GLY A 181 -12.24 8.56 15.17
CA GLY A 181 -11.06 8.95 15.96
C GLY A 181 -9.96 7.88 16.08
N GLN A 182 -10.17 6.65 15.61
CA GLN A 182 -9.19 5.57 15.73
C GLN A 182 -8.31 5.41 14.48
N THR A 183 -7.11 4.89 14.70
CA THR A 183 -6.20 4.44 13.63
C THR A 183 -6.46 2.97 13.33
N THR A 184 -7.53 2.70 12.59
CA THR A 184 -8.01 1.33 12.30
C THR A 184 -7.95 1.05 10.81
N PRO A 185 -7.37 -0.09 10.37
CA PRO A 185 -7.41 -0.50 8.97
C PRO A 185 -8.84 -0.62 8.44
N ARG A 186 -9.12 0.09 7.36
CA ARG A 186 -10.44 0.17 6.72
C ARG A 186 -10.35 -0.11 5.23
N LEU A 187 -11.15 -1.06 4.78
CA LEU A 187 -11.31 -1.38 3.37
C LEU A 187 -11.95 -0.20 2.61
N ARG A 188 -11.25 0.28 1.59
CA ARG A 188 -11.76 1.29 0.66
C ARG A 188 -12.29 0.64 -0.60
N HIS A 189 -11.44 -0.12 -1.28
CA HIS A 189 -11.77 -0.81 -2.52
C HIS A 189 -11.60 -2.31 -2.37
N ALA A 190 -12.59 -3.06 -2.82
CA ALA A 190 -12.51 -4.48 -3.11
C ALA A 190 -13.32 -4.70 -4.37
N TRP A 191 -12.69 -4.50 -5.51
CA TRP A 191 -13.35 -4.40 -6.80
C TRP A 191 -12.65 -5.30 -7.81
N ALA A 192 -13.44 -5.99 -8.63
CA ALA A 192 -12.93 -6.70 -9.78
C ALA A 192 -13.83 -6.44 -10.98
N THR A 193 -13.23 -6.42 -12.16
CA THR A 193 -13.95 -6.39 -13.43
C THR A 193 -13.61 -7.62 -14.25
N TYR A 194 -14.60 -8.11 -14.98
CA TYR A 194 -14.45 -9.03 -16.09
C TYR A 194 -15.04 -8.35 -17.32
N LYS A 195 -14.18 -7.90 -18.24
CA LYS A 195 -14.55 -7.05 -19.37
C LYS A 195 -15.39 -5.85 -18.88
N ASN A 196 -16.62 -5.76 -19.36
CA ASN A 196 -17.56 -4.70 -19.08
C ASN A 196 -18.34 -4.86 -17.76
N LEU A 197 -18.29 -6.04 -17.14
CA LEU A 197 -18.94 -6.31 -15.87
C LEU A 197 -17.96 -6.07 -14.72
N GLY A 198 -18.42 -5.44 -13.65
CA GLY A 198 -17.63 -5.29 -12.43
C GLY A 198 -18.48 -5.49 -11.18
N ALA A 199 -17.87 -6.04 -10.15
CA ALA A 199 -18.53 -6.36 -8.90
C ALA A 199 -17.62 -6.07 -7.70
N GLY A 200 -18.26 -5.68 -6.59
CA GLY A 200 -17.59 -5.46 -5.31
C GLY A 200 -17.84 -4.06 -4.76
N GLN A 201 -16.93 -3.58 -3.91
CA GLN A 201 -16.98 -2.25 -3.31
C GLN A 201 -16.05 -1.29 -4.06
N THR A 202 -16.65 -0.25 -4.66
CA THR A 202 -15.91 0.85 -5.29
C THR A 202 -16.75 2.14 -5.27
N TRP A 203 -16.23 3.21 -5.86
CA TRP A 203 -16.91 4.49 -6.03
C TRP A 203 -18.30 4.35 -6.65
N SER A 204 -19.27 5.08 -6.11
CA SER A 204 -20.63 5.15 -6.68
C SER A 204 -20.60 5.64 -8.13
N ASN A 205 -21.60 5.30 -8.94
CA ASN A 205 -21.73 5.86 -10.29
C ASN A 205 -22.25 7.31 -10.29
N PHE A 206 -22.73 7.82 -9.14
CA PHE A 206 -23.14 9.21 -8.97
C PHE A 206 -21.97 10.15 -8.63
N MET A 207 -20.74 9.63 -8.63
CA MET A 207 -19.54 10.42 -8.35
C MET A 207 -18.54 10.35 -9.48
N ASP A 208 -17.81 11.45 -9.63
CA ASP A 208 -16.66 11.58 -10.50
C ASP A 208 -15.45 11.94 -9.61
N ILE A 209 -14.43 11.08 -9.62
CA ILE A 209 -13.23 11.25 -8.80
C ILE A 209 -12.21 12.17 -9.48
N ASP A 210 -12.29 12.35 -10.81
CA ASP A 210 -11.30 13.11 -11.57
C ASP A 210 -11.45 14.62 -11.39
N ILE A 211 -12.63 15.06 -10.95
CA ILE A 211 -12.91 16.45 -10.59
C ILE A 211 -12.48 16.80 -9.16
N PHE A 212 -11.94 15.84 -8.39
CA PHE A 212 -11.53 16.10 -7.01
C PHE A 212 -10.30 17.01 -6.97
N PRO A 213 -10.36 18.17 -6.29
CA PRO A 213 -9.21 19.07 -6.24
C PRO A 213 -8.07 18.42 -5.46
N ASN A 214 -6.83 18.79 -5.82
CA ASN A 214 -5.68 18.39 -5.03
C ASN A 214 -5.68 19.16 -3.70
N THR A 215 -6.03 18.47 -2.62
CA THR A 215 -6.09 19.02 -1.26
C THR A 215 -5.36 18.08 -0.30
N ILE A 216 -4.82 18.65 0.77
CA ILE A 216 -4.24 17.89 1.88
C ILE A 216 -5.30 17.47 2.92
N ASP A 217 -6.46 18.13 2.92
CA ASP A 217 -7.57 17.76 3.79
C ASP A 217 -8.20 16.45 3.33
N TYR A 218 -8.38 15.52 4.28
CA TYR A 218 -8.86 14.18 4.01
C TYR A 218 -10.34 14.10 3.61
N TRP A 219 -11.20 14.93 4.21
CA TRP A 219 -12.64 14.94 3.95
C TRP A 219 -12.95 15.51 2.57
N GLY A 220 -12.15 16.50 2.16
CA GLY A 220 -12.26 17.19 0.89
C GLY A 220 -13.45 18.15 0.82
N PRO A 221 -13.78 18.64 -0.38
CA PRO A 221 -14.78 19.68 -0.56
C PRO A 221 -16.19 19.23 -0.13
N THR A 222 -16.84 20.05 0.71
CA THR A 222 -18.23 19.82 1.05
C THR A 222 -19.14 19.97 -0.16
N GLY A 223 -20.00 18.98 -0.41
CA GLY A 223 -20.98 18.99 -1.50
C GLY A 223 -20.67 18.01 -2.63
N MET A 224 -19.50 17.37 -2.63
CA MET A 224 -19.22 16.27 -3.55
C MET A 224 -19.83 14.96 -3.02
N VAL A 225 -20.32 14.12 -3.93
CA VAL A 225 -20.75 12.75 -3.58
C VAL A 225 -19.50 11.91 -3.35
N PHE A 226 -19.27 11.53 -2.10
CA PHE A 226 -18.11 10.73 -1.71
C PHE A 226 -18.53 9.44 -1.03
N TYR A 227 -18.95 8.47 -1.85
CA TYR A 227 -19.53 7.23 -1.35
C TYR A 227 -19.00 6.01 -2.09
N ARG A 228 -18.60 4.99 -1.33
CA ARG A 228 -18.20 3.68 -1.85
C ARG A 228 -19.20 2.66 -1.38
N ASN A 229 -19.84 1.97 -2.31
CA ASN A 229 -20.84 0.97 -2.01
C ASN A 229 -20.54 -0.35 -2.71
N LYS A 230 -21.08 -1.42 -2.13
CA LYS A 230 -21.15 -2.72 -2.79
C LYS A 230 -22.12 -2.62 -3.95
N GLN A 231 -21.65 -2.93 -5.15
CA GLN A 231 -22.43 -2.79 -6.37
C GLN A 231 -22.05 -3.85 -7.41
N LEU A 232 -22.97 -4.06 -8.36
CA LEU A 232 -22.73 -4.71 -9.63
C LEU A 232 -22.88 -3.63 -10.70
N ARG A 233 -21.88 -3.50 -11.57
CA ARG A 233 -21.82 -2.46 -12.61
C ARG A 233 -21.59 -3.10 -13.97
N TYR A 234 -22.33 -2.64 -14.96
CA TYR A 234 -22.06 -2.94 -16.36
C TYR A 234 -21.71 -1.65 -17.10
N THR A 235 -20.62 -1.66 -17.85
CA THR A 235 -20.08 -0.50 -18.56
C THR A 235 -20.26 -0.72 -20.05
N PHE A 236 -21.11 0.05 -20.69
CA PHE A 236 -21.31 -0.03 -22.14
C PHE A 236 -20.30 0.88 -22.84
N PRO A 237 -19.44 0.37 -23.73
CA PRO A 237 -18.62 1.20 -24.59
C PRO A 237 -19.55 1.86 -25.63
N LEU A 238 -19.51 3.19 -25.74
CA LEU A 238 -20.40 3.95 -26.62
C LEU A 238 -19.77 4.32 -27.98
N GLY A 239 -18.58 3.78 -28.30
CA GLY A 239 -17.92 3.96 -29.60
C GLY A 239 -16.42 3.69 -29.55
N GLU A 240 -15.78 3.58 -30.72
CA GLU A 240 -14.32 3.54 -30.91
C GLU A 240 -13.84 4.92 -31.36
N ASP A 241 -14.00 5.97 -30.56
CA ASP A 241 -13.51 7.31 -30.94
C ASP A 241 -13.01 8.08 -29.70
N GLU A 242 -11.73 7.92 -29.40
CA GLU A 242 -10.72 8.97 -29.14
C GLU A 242 -9.30 8.40 -29.17
#